data_AF-A0A8C6L850-F1
#
_entry.id   AF-A0A8C6L850-F1
#
_cell.length_a   1.000
_cell.length_b   1.000
_cell.length_c   1.000
_cell.angle_alpha   90.00
_cell.angle_beta   90.00
_cell.angle_gamma   90.00
#
_symmetry.space_group_name_H-M   'P 1'
#
loop_
_entity.id
_entity.type
_entity.pdbx_description
1 polymer ?
#
loop_
_entity_poly.entity_id
_entity_poly.type
_entity_poly.pdbx_seq_one_letter_code
_entity_poly.pdbx_strand_id
1 'polypeptide(L)'
;MGSAEMCRDLAPEIDRLLRSANSYIKKKAALCAVHIVRKVQDLGELFVSAARSLLSEKNHGVLHGAVVLITELCERNPETLERFRKTVPDLVQIMKGLVISGYSPDHDVAGVSDPFLQVRILRLLRVLGRNNETASDAMNDLLAQVATNTDSTKTVGNAVLYETVLTVLDIKSESGLRVLAVNILGRFLLNNDRNIRYIAMTSLQKIVVTDHNAVQRHRGTIVDCLKDQDASVKRRALELSLALVSASNIRSMMKELLVFLSSCPLELKAQAASGIFIAAERYAPSQRWHIDTILHVLTTAGGDVRDETVPNLIQLITNTSELHCYTVHKLYRALLEDISQQSLVQVACWCIGEYGDLLLRGECQETEPVQVTEDDVLDALETVLQSHMSSPATRGFALTATMKLSTRISDNVDIVSIYGSCIDLELQQRAVEYNALFKKYDHMRAAVLERMPVIQRNSSGQNIFTNVLVCDLLDLLSGPQEPLQPSLAPAQPISTTTLMLDRFYIWTQKGFILEHNLDSGLLATLTASNSSDSDISSFTLQAAVPKVRLSVFVSELEQIMRNIKDGSIGVDGLSLNLFLILKYEITGINREGASTPNSLFLSFFKSGHDVLHLRSFSLFRCRTDLIEVIT
;
A
#
# COMPACT_ATOMS: atom_id res chain seq x y z
N MET A 1 22.53 -16.57 24.44
CA MET A 1 23.85 -16.70 25.07
C MET A 1 24.78 -15.64 24.45
N GLY A 2 25.41 -14.81 25.29
CA GLY A 2 26.23 -13.65 24.89
C GLY A 2 25.57 -12.32 25.25
N SER A 3 25.78 -11.82 26.48
CA SER A 3 25.39 -10.45 26.85
C SER A 3 26.38 -9.45 26.23
N ALA A 4 25.95 -8.19 26.08
CA ALA A 4 26.83 -7.15 25.53
C ALA A 4 28.09 -6.94 26.39
N GLU A 5 27.97 -7.11 27.71
CA GLU A 5 29.09 -7.04 28.67
C GLU A 5 30.10 -8.17 28.45
N MET A 6 29.62 -9.42 28.33
CA MET A 6 30.49 -10.56 28.01
C MET A 6 31.24 -10.37 26.68
N CYS A 7 30.57 -9.78 25.68
CA CYS A 7 31.20 -9.48 24.40
C CYS A 7 32.32 -8.43 24.52
N ARG A 8 32.18 -7.44 25.42
CA ARG A 8 33.23 -6.43 25.69
C ARG A 8 34.43 -7.05 26.38
N ASP A 9 34.19 -7.87 27.39
CA ASP A 9 35.26 -8.50 28.18
C ASP A 9 36.05 -9.53 27.38
N LEU A 10 35.37 -10.29 26.50
CA LEU A 10 35.98 -11.36 25.72
C LEU A 10 36.59 -10.90 24.39
N ALA A 11 36.29 -9.70 23.90
CA ALA A 11 36.77 -9.23 22.60
C ALA A 11 38.30 -9.28 22.42
N PRO A 12 39.14 -8.85 23.40
CA PRO A 12 40.59 -8.95 23.28
C PRO A 12 41.09 -10.39 23.19
N GLU A 13 40.44 -11.31 23.92
CA GLU A 13 40.80 -12.72 23.92
C GLU A 13 40.40 -13.40 22.60
N ILE A 14 39.25 -13.03 22.02
CA ILE A 14 38.87 -13.49 20.68
C ILE A 14 39.83 -12.97 19.61
N ASP A 15 40.29 -11.72 19.69
CA ASP A 15 41.31 -11.20 18.78
C ASP A 15 42.64 -11.97 18.89
N ARG A 16 43.04 -12.35 20.11
CA ARG A 16 44.19 -13.23 20.34
C ARG A 16 44.00 -14.61 19.70
N LEU A 17 42.81 -15.19 19.82
CA LEU A 17 42.47 -16.51 19.25
C LEU A 17 42.40 -16.49 17.71
N LEU A 18 42.03 -15.36 17.11
CA LEU A 18 42.10 -15.17 15.64
C LEU A 18 43.53 -15.29 15.10
N ARG A 19 44.53 -14.93 15.91
CA ARG A 19 45.97 -15.01 15.56
C ARG A 19 46.60 -16.37 15.92
N SER A 20 45.85 -17.31 16.50
CA SER A 20 46.37 -18.65 16.87
C SER A 20 46.82 -19.44 15.64
N ALA A 21 47.67 -20.48 15.79
CA ALA A 21 48.09 -21.28 14.61
C ALA A 21 47.04 -22.29 14.13
N ASN A 22 46.04 -22.62 14.97
CA ASN A 22 45.11 -23.72 14.71
C ASN A 22 43.89 -23.26 13.90
N SER A 23 43.76 -23.74 12.65
CA SER A 23 42.64 -23.43 11.76
C SER A 23 41.26 -23.76 12.35
N TYR A 24 41.15 -24.80 13.19
CA TYR A 24 39.89 -25.16 13.85
C TYR A 24 39.44 -24.11 14.87
N ILE A 25 40.39 -23.49 15.56
CA ILE A 25 40.12 -22.40 16.51
C ILE A 25 39.81 -21.12 15.73
N LYS A 26 40.62 -20.79 14.71
CA LYS A 26 40.42 -19.60 13.87
C LYS A 26 39.00 -19.52 13.29
N LYS A 27 38.48 -20.60 12.70
CA LYS A 27 37.13 -20.58 12.09
C LYS A 27 36.02 -20.27 13.12
N LYS A 28 36.16 -20.76 14.36
CA LYS A 28 35.21 -20.49 15.44
C LYS A 28 35.39 -19.07 15.99
N ALA A 29 36.63 -18.65 16.19
CA ALA A 29 36.98 -17.31 16.64
C ALA A 29 36.48 -16.23 15.65
N ALA A 30 36.56 -16.48 14.34
CA ALA A 30 36.04 -15.58 13.30
C ALA A 30 34.52 -15.39 13.39
N LEU A 31 33.76 -16.48 13.54
CA LEU A 31 32.30 -16.38 13.71
C LEU A 31 31.90 -15.82 15.10
N CYS A 32 32.73 -16.06 16.13
CA CYS A 32 32.55 -15.43 17.43
C CYS A 32 32.78 -13.92 17.35
N ALA A 33 33.81 -13.48 16.62
CA ALA A 33 34.06 -12.06 16.34
C ALA A 33 32.89 -11.44 15.57
N VAL A 34 32.31 -12.14 14.58
CA VAL A 34 31.06 -11.70 13.92
C VAL A 34 29.94 -11.49 14.94
N HIS A 35 29.74 -12.42 15.87
CA HIS A 35 28.72 -12.28 16.91
C HIS A 35 28.97 -11.07 17.82
N ILE A 36 30.22 -10.82 18.20
CA ILE A 36 30.63 -9.66 19.00
C ILE A 36 30.33 -8.37 18.23
N VAL A 37 30.78 -8.25 16.98
CA VAL A 37 30.51 -7.09 16.12
C VAL A 37 29.01 -6.87 15.92
N ARG A 38 28.23 -7.96 15.86
CA ARG A 38 26.78 -7.90 15.77
C ARG A 38 26.12 -7.26 16.99
N LYS A 39 26.63 -7.56 18.18
CA LYS A 39 26.09 -7.11 19.48
C LYS A 39 26.66 -5.77 19.95
N VAL A 40 27.96 -5.56 19.79
CA VAL A 40 28.69 -4.36 20.24
C VAL A 40 29.47 -3.81 19.06
N GLN A 41 28.89 -2.78 18.43
CA GLN A 41 29.40 -2.23 17.16
C GLN A 41 30.75 -1.52 17.32
N ASP A 42 30.97 -0.88 18.46
CA ASP A 42 32.18 -0.09 18.78
C ASP A 42 33.48 -0.92 18.73
N LEU A 43 33.38 -2.24 18.93
CA LEU A 43 34.54 -3.15 18.97
C LEU A 43 34.99 -3.61 17.57
N GLY A 44 34.31 -3.17 16.50
CA GLY A 44 34.62 -3.59 15.13
C GLY A 44 36.05 -3.28 14.70
N GLU A 45 36.61 -2.15 15.12
CA GLU A 45 37.95 -1.70 14.72
C GLU A 45 39.06 -2.65 15.17
N LEU A 46 38.90 -3.30 16.34
CA LEU A 46 39.87 -4.26 16.87
C LEU A 46 40.14 -5.39 15.89
N PHE A 47 39.07 -5.89 15.25
CA PHE A 47 39.12 -7.07 14.39
C PHE A 47 39.53 -6.77 12.95
N VAL A 48 39.64 -5.50 12.54
CA VAL A 48 39.95 -5.12 11.14
C VAL A 48 41.31 -5.65 10.69
N SER A 49 42.33 -5.50 11.55
CA SER A 49 43.69 -5.96 11.24
C SER A 49 43.77 -7.49 11.12
N ALA A 50 43.13 -8.20 12.06
CA ALA A 50 43.07 -9.66 12.06
C ALA A 50 42.28 -10.17 10.85
N ALA A 51 41.13 -9.58 10.53
CA ALA A 51 40.29 -9.97 9.41
C ALA A 51 41.03 -9.91 8.07
N ARG A 52 41.84 -8.87 7.84
CA ARG A 52 42.67 -8.76 6.62
C ARG A 52 43.72 -9.87 6.54
N SER A 53 44.37 -10.19 7.64
CA SER A 53 45.39 -11.27 7.68
C SER A 53 44.80 -12.64 7.40
N LEU A 54 43.52 -12.88 7.72
CA LEU A 54 42.86 -14.17 7.52
C LEU A 54 42.54 -14.48 6.06
N LEU A 55 42.53 -13.47 5.17
CA LEU A 55 42.31 -13.70 3.73
C LEU A 55 43.46 -14.44 3.05
N SER A 56 44.66 -14.46 3.65
CA SER A 56 45.83 -15.20 3.15
C SER A 56 45.84 -16.68 3.56
N GLU A 57 44.85 -17.15 4.32
CA GLU A 57 44.76 -18.53 4.78
C GLU A 57 44.32 -19.49 3.67
N LYS A 58 44.96 -20.67 3.61
CA LYS A 58 44.61 -21.71 2.63
C LYS A 58 43.36 -22.52 3.02
N ASN A 59 42.98 -22.51 4.29
CA ASN A 59 41.84 -23.30 4.77
C ASN A 59 40.51 -22.58 4.42
N HIS A 60 39.69 -23.22 3.59
CA HIS A 60 38.42 -22.68 3.11
C HIS A 60 37.46 -22.31 4.25
N GLY A 61 37.43 -23.08 5.34
CA GLY A 61 36.57 -22.79 6.50
C GLY A 61 36.99 -21.54 7.27
N VAL A 62 38.29 -21.26 7.35
CA VAL A 62 38.80 -20.02 7.94
C VAL A 62 38.53 -18.83 7.02
N LEU A 63 38.75 -19.01 5.72
CA LEU A 63 38.48 -18.00 4.70
C LEU A 63 36.99 -17.62 4.66
N HIS A 64 36.08 -18.59 4.73
CA HIS A 64 34.64 -18.33 4.85
C HIS A 64 34.33 -17.49 6.09
N GLY A 65 34.89 -17.84 7.25
CA GLY A 65 34.73 -17.05 8.48
C GLY A 65 35.26 -15.63 8.34
N ALA A 66 36.41 -15.45 7.68
CA ALA A 66 37.02 -14.16 7.40
C ALA A 66 36.14 -13.30 6.49
N VAL A 67 35.64 -13.84 5.39
CA VAL A 67 34.76 -13.14 4.45
C VAL A 67 33.46 -12.68 5.12
N VAL A 68 32.85 -13.53 5.96
CA VAL A 68 31.66 -13.17 6.74
C VAL A 68 31.96 -12.05 7.74
N LEU A 69 33.10 -12.11 8.44
CA LEU A 69 33.54 -11.06 9.34
C LEU A 69 33.75 -9.73 8.61
N ILE A 70 34.42 -9.75 7.46
CA ILE A 70 34.64 -8.55 6.65
C ILE A 70 33.32 -7.99 6.13
N THR A 71 32.38 -8.83 5.70
CA THR A 71 31.06 -8.39 5.23
C THR A 71 30.33 -7.60 6.32
N GLU A 72 30.31 -8.13 7.55
CA GLU A 72 29.64 -7.47 8.68
C GLU A 72 30.35 -6.20 9.13
N LEU A 73 31.69 -6.15 9.05
CA LEU A 73 32.45 -4.93 9.31
C LEU A 73 32.18 -3.84 8.26
N CYS A 74 32.10 -4.21 6.98
CA CYS A 74 31.85 -3.28 5.87
C CYS A 74 30.40 -2.78 5.84
N GLU A 75 29.41 -3.61 6.17
CA GLU A 75 28.00 -3.19 6.22
C GLU A 75 27.73 -2.17 7.34
N ARG A 76 28.55 -2.17 8.40
CA ARG A 76 28.33 -1.33 9.60
C ARG A 76 29.20 -0.08 9.65
N ASN A 77 30.45 -0.15 9.19
CA ASN A 77 31.38 0.98 9.24
C ASN A 77 31.85 1.39 7.83
N PRO A 78 31.47 2.59 7.34
CA PRO A 78 31.87 3.07 6.02
C PRO A 78 33.38 3.34 5.91
N GLU A 79 34.08 3.70 6.99
CA GLU A 79 35.54 3.91 6.93
C GLU A 79 36.29 2.59 6.73
N THR A 80 35.79 1.53 7.37
CA THR A 80 36.34 0.18 7.22
C THR A 80 36.12 -0.35 5.80
N LEU A 81 34.98 0.01 5.19
CA LEU A 81 34.67 -0.30 3.80
C LEU A 81 35.74 0.27 2.84
N GLU A 82 36.18 1.52 3.04
CA GLU A 82 37.26 2.10 2.21
C GLU A 82 38.59 1.37 2.34
N ARG A 83 38.92 0.88 3.54
CA ARG A 83 40.15 0.11 3.77
C ARG A 83 40.11 -1.24 3.05
N PHE A 84 38.98 -1.94 3.10
CA PHE A 84 38.81 -3.25 2.47
C PHE A 84 38.56 -3.19 0.95
N ARG A 85 38.16 -2.05 0.38
CA ARG A 85 38.11 -1.86 -1.08
C ARG A 85 39.46 -2.13 -1.76
N LYS A 86 40.58 -1.84 -1.09
CA LYS A 86 41.94 -2.13 -1.61
C LYS A 86 42.24 -3.63 -1.71
N THR A 87 41.45 -4.47 -1.04
CA THR A 87 41.60 -5.93 -0.99
C THR A 87 40.69 -6.63 -2.02
N VAL A 88 39.91 -5.88 -2.81
CA VAL A 88 39.08 -6.42 -3.89
C VAL A 88 39.89 -7.26 -4.89
N PRO A 89 41.08 -6.84 -5.38
CA PRO A 89 41.87 -7.66 -6.29
C PRO A 89 42.29 -9.02 -5.70
N ASP A 90 42.61 -9.05 -4.40
CA ASP A 90 42.97 -10.30 -3.70
C ASP A 90 41.77 -11.26 -3.65
N LEU A 91 40.58 -10.75 -3.32
CA LEU A 91 39.34 -11.52 -3.33
C LEU A 91 39.01 -12.03 -4.74
N VAL A 92 39.28 -11.21 -5.76
CA VAL A 92 39.09 -11.60 -7.17
C VAL A 92 40.01 -12.76 -7.54
N GLN A 93 41.28 -12.72 -7.14
CA GLN A 93 42.23 -13.79 -7.41
C GLN A 93 41.84 -15.09 -6.69
N ILE A 94 41.40 -15.01 -5.43
CA ILE A 94 40.88 -16.15 -4.67
C ILE A 94 39.68 -16.77 -5.39
N MET A 95 38.72 -15.96 -5.82
CA MET A 95 37.54 -16.43 -6.55
C MET A 95 37.91 -17.07 -7.90
N LYS A 96 38.82 -16.46 -8.67
CA LYS A 96 39.35 -17.05 -9.92
C LYS A 96 39.97 -18.42 -9.67
N GLY A 97 40.71 -18.57 -8.56
CA GLY A 97 41.24 -19.85 -8.11
C GLY A 97 40.15 -20.91 -7.91
N LEU A 98 39.04 -20.55 -7.24
CA LEU A 98 37.92 -21.47 -7.00
C LEU A 98 37.17 -21.86 -8.28
N VAL A 99 37.01 -20.93 -9.23
CA VAL A 99 36.29 -21.19 -10.49
C VAL A 99 37.14 -22.00 -11.48
N ILE A 100 38.47 -21.77 -11.53
CA ILE A 100 39.36 -22.43 -12.49
C ILE A 100 39.89 -23.76 -11.94
N SER A 101 40.18 -23.86 -10.63
CA SER A 101 40.82 -25.05 -10.05
C SER A 101 39.93 -26.30 -10.04
N GLY A 102 38.64 -26.17 -10.37
CA GLY A 102 37.75 -27.19 -10.91
C GLY A 102 37.39 -28.39 -10.03
N TYR A 103 38.26 -28.78 -9.09
CA TYR A 103 38.03 -29.96 -8.27
C TYR A 103 38.86 -29.94 -7.00
N SER A 104 38.17 -29.92 -5.86
CA SER A 104 38.75 -30.22 -4.55
C SER A 104 37.89 -31.28 -3.87
N PRO A 105 38.42 -32.48 -3.57
CA PRO A 105 37.62 -33.60 -3.11
C PRO A 105 36.89 -33.34 -1.79
N ASP A 106 37.41 -32.45 -0.94
CA ASP A 106 36.80 -32.13 0.36
C ASP A 106 35.73 -31.02 0.29
N HIS A 107 35.67 -30.28 -0.82
CA HIS A 107 34.88 -29.06 -0.95
C HIS A 107 34.03 -29.00 -2.23
N ASP A 108 34.10 -30.02 -3.08
CA ASP A 108 33.26 -30.13 -4.27
C ASP A 108 31.84 -30.55 -3.91
N VAL A 109 30.86 -29.81 -4.43
CA VAL A 109 29.45 -30.20 -4.35
C VAL A 109 28.88 -30.20 -5.76
N ALA A 110 28.63 -31.40 -6.28
CA ALA A 110 28.05 -31.62 -7.60
C ALA A 110 28.84 -30.97 -8.76
N GLY A 111 30.18 -31.01 -8.68
CA GLY A 111 31.08 -30.46 -9.71
C GLY A 111 31.36 -28.96 -9.58
N VAL A 112 30.92 -28.33 -8.48
CA VAL A 112 31.25 -26.93 -8.15
C VAL A 112 32.12 -26.91 -6.89
N SER A 113 33.30 -26.32 -7.02
CA SER A 113 34.27 -26.19 -5.92
C SER A 113 33.87 -25.10 -4.92
N ASP A 114 33.49 -25.50 -3.70
CA ASP A 114 33.09 -24.65 -2.56
C ASP A 114 32.06 -23.54 -2.91
N PRO A 115 30.81 -23.91 -3.21
CA PRO A 115 29.77 -22.95 -3.57
C PRO A 115 29.43 -21.97 -2.43
N PHE A 116 29.60 -22.37 -1.17
CA PHE A 116 29.28 -21.51 -0.03
C PHE A 116 30.27 -20.37 0.09
N LEU A 117 31.56 -20.66 -0.05
CA LEU A 117 32.59 -19.63 -0.07
C LEU A 117 32.43 -18.70 -1.27
N GLN A 118 32.15 -19.24 -2.46
CA GLN A 118 31.89 -18.46 -3.67
C GLN A 118 30.75 -17.44 -3.47
N VAL A 119 29.59 -17.87 -2.94
CA VAL A 119 28.46 -17.00 -2.64
C VAL A 119 28.83 -15.93 -1.61
N ARG A 120 29.61 -16.28 -0.57
CA ARG A 120 30.05 -15.29 0.43
C ARG A 120 31.00 -14.26 -0.15
N ILE A 121 31.93 -14.65 -1.02
CA ILE A 121 32.83 -13.72 -1.69
C ILE A 121 32.04 -12.79 -2.61
N LEU A 122 31.11 -13.31 -3.40
CA LEU A 122 30.23 -12.49 -4.26
C LEU A 122 29.41 -11.49 -3.44
N ARG A 123 28.83 -11.92 -2.32
CA ARG A 123 28.10 -11.02 -1.41
C ARG A 123 28.99 -9.93 -0.84
N LEU A 124 30.23 -10.25 -0.47
CA LEU A 124 31.20 -9.25 -0.02
C LEU A 124 31.57 -8.27 -1.14
N LEU A 125 31.82 -8.78 -2.36
CA LEU A 125 32.10 -7.95 -3.54
C LEU A 125 30.95 -6.99 -3.85
N ARG A 126 29.69 -7.44 -3.69
CA ARG A 126 28.51 -6.58 -3.81
C ARG A 126 28.55 -5.38 -2.86
N VAL A 127 28.85 -5.63 -1.58
CA VAL A 127 28.95 -4.56 -0.57
C VAL A 127 30.12 -3.63 -0.88
N LEU A 128 31.28 -4.16 -1.27
CA LEU A 128 32.49 -3.37 -1.56
C LEU A 128 32.36 -2.51 -2.84
N GLY A 129 31.66 -3.04 -3.86
CA GLY A 129 31.44 -2.37 -5.15
C GLY A 129 30.31 -1.33 -5.12
N ARG A 130 29.45 -1.34 -4.11
CA ARG A 130 28.35 -0.38 -4.00
C ARG A 130 28.89 1.05 -3.97
N ASN A 131 28.41 1.87 -4.91
CA ASN A 131 28.79 3.27 -5.11
C ASN A 131 30.29 3.52 -5.37
N ASN A 132 31.07 2.52 -5.83
CA ASN A 132 32.48 2.71 -6.19
C ASN A 132 32.81 2.10 -7.55
N GLU A 133 33.20 2.95 -8.50
CA GLU A 133 33.46 2.56 -9.89
C GLU A 133 34.78 1.77 -10.02
N THR A 134 35.87 2.22 -9.39
CA THR A 134 37.17 1.53 -9.43
C THR A 134 37.11 0.10 -8.90
N ALA A 135 36.39 -0.12 -7.80
CA ALA A 135 36.19 -1.45 -7.25
C ALA A 135 35.29 -2.32 -8.14
N SER A 136 34.24 -1.72 -8.72
CA SER A 136 33.33 -2.40 -9.66
C SER A 136 34.08 -2.84 -10.92
N ASP A 137 34.92 -1.98 -11.49
CA ASP A 137 35.74 -2.27 -12.66
C ASP A 137 36.71 -3.43 -12.41
N ALA A 138 37.34 -3.46 -11.24
CA ALA A 138 38.27 -4.53 -10.86
C ALA A 138 37.61 -5.92 -10.76
N MET A 139 36.30 -6.00 -10.52
CA MET A 139 35.56 -7.26 -10.39
C MET A 139 34.72 -7.63 -11.63
N ASN A 140 34.55 -6.74 -12.61
CA ASN A 140 33.72 -6.99 -13.80
C ASN A 140 34.16 -8.24 -14.58
N ASP A 141 35.47 -8.40 -14.82
CA ASP A 141 36.02 -9.58 -15.52
C ASP A 141 35.71 -10.89 -14.80
N LEU A 142 35.77 -10.87 -13.47
CA LEU A 142 35.43 -12.03 -12.65
C LEU A 142 33.95 -12.36 -12.75
N LEU A 143 33.07 -11.35 -12.62
CA LEU A 143 31.63 -11.56 -12.70
C LEU A 143 31.22 -12.10 -14.07
N ALA A 144 31.82 -11.61 -15.15
CA ALA A 144 31.64 -12.16 -16.50
C ALA A 144 32.09 -13.63 -16.56
N GLN A 145 33.28 -13.94 -16.03
CA GLN A 145 33.83 -15.30 -16.02
C GLN A 145 32.96 -16.28 -15.22
N VAL A 146 32.48 -15.89 -14.03
CA VAL A 146 31.59 -16.72 -13.19
C VAL A 146 30.25 -16.93 -13.90
N ALA A 147 29.70 -15.88 -14.51
CA ALA A 147 28.44 -15.94 -15.23
C ALA A 147 28.47 -16.87 -16.46
N THR A 148 29.63 -17.00 -17.13
CA THR A 148 29.78 -17.86 -18.32
C THR A 148 30.23 -19.28 -18.00
N ASN A 149 31.08 -19.46 -16.99
CA ASN A 149 31.73 -20.74 -16.71
C ASN A 149 30.98 -21.60 -15.68
N THR A 150 30.10 -21.02 -14.87
CA THR A 150 29.35 -21.78 -13.86
C THR A 150 28.26 -22.60 -14.52
N ASP A 151 28.25 -23.90 -14.24
CA ASP A 151 27.19 -24.80 -14.73
C ASP A 151 25.85 -24.50 -14.04
N SER A 152 24.80 -24.28 -14.83
CA SER A 152 23.43 -24.00 -14.37
C SER A 152 22.53 -25.24 -14.37
N THR A 153 23.06 -26.42 -14.68
CA THR A 153 22.28 -27.67 -14.66
C THR A 153 21.84 -28.06 -13.25
N LYS A 154 22.62 -27.71 -12.22
CA LYS A 154 22.38 -28.07 -10.82
C LYS A 154 21.98 -26.86 -9.98
N THR A 155 21.21 -27.10 -8.92
CA THR A 155 20.79 -26.08 -7.94
C THR A 155 21.97 -25.33 -7.33
N VAL A 156 23.10 -26.00 -7.11
CA VAL A 156 24.31 -25.42 -6.53
C VAL A 156 24.89 -24.31 -7.42
N GLY A 157 25.06 -24.58 -8.71
CA GLY A 157 25.54 -23.58 -9.65
C GLY A 157 24.52 -22.46 -9.89
N ASN A 158 23.23 -22.77 -9.86
CA ASN A 158 22.17 -21.75 -9.88
C ASN A 158 22.23 -20.82 -8.66
N ALA A 159 22.64 -21.29 -7.48
CA ALA A 159 22.83 -20.44 -6.29
C ALA A 159 24.01 -19.47 -6.45
N VAL A 160 25.14 -19.93 -7.02
CA VAL A 160 26.29 -19.08 -7.32
C VAL A 160 25.93 -18.03 -8.38
N LEU A 161 25.27 -18.45 -9.46
CA LEU A 161 24.79 -17.56 -10.52
C LEU A 161 23.76 -16.55 -9.98
N TYR A 162 22.90 -16.98 -9.06
CA TYR A 162 21.93 -16.10 -8.43
C TYR A 162 22.61 -14.95 -7.66
N GLU A 163 23.58 -15.27 -6.81
CA GLU A 163 24.32 -14.23 -6.08
C GLU A 163 25.16 -13.36 -7.02
N THR A 164 25.70 -13.95 -8.10
CA THR A 164 26.42 -13.22 -9.16
C THR A 164 25.50 -12.18 -9.81
N VAL A 165 24.28 -12.57 -10.17
CA VAL A 165 23.26 -11.66 -10.73
C VAL A 165 22.93 -10.55 -9.74
N LEU A 166 22.65 -10.86 -8.47
CA LEU A 166 22.37 -9.84 -7.46
C LEU A 166 23.54 -8.86 -7.28
N THR A 167 24.77 -9.35 -7.40
CA THR A 167 25.99 -8.53 -7.33
C THR A 167 26.06 -7.57 -8.50
N VAL A 168 25.89 -8.06 -9.73
CA VAL A 168 25.89 -7.23 -10.96
C VAL A 168 24.83 -6.13 -10.91
N LEU A 169 23.64 -6.43 -10.38
CA LEU A 169 22.52 -5.49 -10.38
C LEU A 169 22.64 -4.38 -9.33
N ASP A 170 23.31 -4.64 -8.21
CA ASP A 170 23.47 -3.65 -7.13
C ASP A 170 24.70 -2.74 -7.34
N ILE A 171 25.70 -3.20 -8.08
CA ILE A 171 26.88 -2.38 -8.43
C ILE A 171 26.68 -1.57 -9.72
N LYS A 172 27.52 -0.55 -9.90
CA LYS A 172 27.63 0.18 -11.17
C LYS A 172 28.47 -0.63 -12.15
N SER A 173 27.88 -1.66 -12.75
CA SER A 173 28.53 -2.51 -13.75
C SER A 173 28.30 -2.00 -15.18
N GLU A 174 29.09 -2.50 -16.13
CA GLU A 174 28.88 -2.30 -17.56
C GLU A 174 27.49 -2.78 -18.01
N SER A 175 26.88 -2.08 -18.99
CA SER A 175 25.59 -2.43 -19.55
C SER A 175 25.55 -3.84 -20.15
N GLY A 176 26.66 -4.31 -20.72
CA GLY A 176 26.77 -5.68 -21.26
C GLY A 176 26.56 -6.74 -20.19
N LEU A 177 27.16 -6.55 -19.01
CA LEU A 177 27.04 -7.47 -17.88
C LEU A 177 25.63 -7.48 -17.28
N ARG A 178 24.95 -6.33 -17.24
CA ARG A 178 23.54 -6.25 -16.81
C ARG A 178 22.60 -6.99 -17.75
N VAL A 179 22.80 -6.86 -19.06
CA VAL A 179 22.02 -7.63 -20.05
C VAL A 179 22.26 -9.13 -19.89
N LEU A 180 23.51 -9.56 -19.67
CA LEU A 180 23.83 -10.95 -19.37
C LEU A 180 23.11 -11.43 -18.10
N ALA A 181 23.10 -10.63 -17.04
CA ALA A 181 22.42 -10.96 -15.78
C ALA A 181 20.90 -11.14 -15.97
N VAL A 182 20.25 -10.25 -16.72
CA VAL A 182 18.82 -10.40 -17.05
C VAL A 182 18.57 -11.65 -17.90
N ASN A 183 19.45 -11.98 -18.85
CA ASN A 183 19.33 -13.21 -19.63
C ASN A 183 19.48 -14.48 -18.76
N ILE A 184 20.34 -14.46 -17.74
CA ILE A 184 20.46 -15.56 -16.76
C ILE A 184 19.16 -15.72 -15.97
N LEU A 185 18.56 -14.61 -15.50
CA LEU A 185 17.25 -14.66 -14.85
C LEU A 185 16.15 -15.15 -15.82
N GLY A 186 16.22 -14.78 -17.09
CA GLY A 186 15.34 -15.30 -18.14
C GLY A 186 15.45 -16.82 -18.29
N ARG A 187 16.67 -17.39 -18.21
CA ARG A 187 16.86 -18.85 -18.16
C ARG A 187 16.30 -19.47 -16.87
N PHE A 188 16.42 -18.78 -15.74
CA PHE A 188 15.86 -19.26 -14.47
C PHE A 188 14.32 -19.32 -14.49
N LEU A 189 13.64 -18.43 -15.22
CA LEU A 189 12.19 -18.51 -15.43
C LEU A 189 11.76 -19.78 -16.18
N LEU A 190 12.61 -20.29 -17.07
CA LEU A 190 12.36 -21.52 -17.84
C LEU A 190 12.75 -22.80 -17.07
N ASN A 191 13.29 -22.68 -15.86
CA ASN A 191 13.71 -23.84 -15.09
C ASN A 191 12.50 -24.67 -14.63
N ASN A 192 12.66 -25.98 -14.47
CA ASN A 192 11.59 -26.86 -13.98
C ASN A 192 11.36 -26.69 -12.47
N ASP A 193 12.36 -26.22 -11.72
CA ASP A 193 12.23 -25.99 -10.28
C ASP A 193 11.46 -24.69 -10.01
N ARG A 194 10.34 -24.83 -9.28
CA ARG A 194 9.47 -23.72 -8.89
C ARG A 194 10.19 -22.72 -7.98
N ASN A 195 11.13 -23.19 -7.14
CA ASN A 195 11.91 -22.30 -6.27
C ASN A 195 12.79 -21.36 -7.11
N ILE A 196 13.38 -21.88 -8.19
CA ILE A 196 14.22 -21.08 -9.09
C ILE A 196 13.37 -20.05 -9.84
N ARG A 197 12.18 -20.44 -10.33
CA ARG A 197 11.24 -19.48 -10.95
C ARG A 197 10.83 -18.38 -9.97
N TYR A 198 10.50 -18.76 -8.73
CA TYR A 198 10.10 -17.82 -7.68
C TYR A 198 11.20 -16.78 -7.40
N ILE A 199 12.44 -17.25 -7.20
CA ILE A 199 13.60 -16.39 -6.95
C ILE A 199 13.89 -15.49 -8.15
N ALA A 200 13.76 -16.02 -9.37
CA ALA A 200 13.96 -15.25 -10.60
C ALA A 200 12.94 -14.11 -10.73
N MET A 201 11.64 -14.38 -10.53
CA MET A 201 10.60 -13.34 -10.58
C MET A 201 10.80 -12.28 -9.50
N THR A 202 11.11 -12.69 -8.27
CA THR A 202 11.40 -11.77 -7.15
C THR A 202 12.57 -10.83 -7.50
N SER A 203 13.55 -11.34 -8.23
CA SER A 203 14.73 -10.56 -8.60
C SER A 203 14.46 -9.65 -9.80
N LEU A 204 13.73 -10.15 -10.81
CA LEU A 204 13.27 -9.34 -11.93
C LEU A 204 12.39 -8.19 -11.47
N GLN A 205 11.53 -8.39 -10.48
CA GLN A 205 10.68 -7.34 -9.90
C GLN A 205 11.48 -6.14 -9.38
N LYS A 206 12.63 -6.38 -8.73
CA LYS A 206 13.55 -5.32 -8.30
C LYS A 206 14.19 -4.57 -9.48
N ILE A 207 14.43 -5.27 -10.59
CA ILE A 207 15.09 -4.71 -11.79
C ILE A 207 14.12 -3.89 -12.64
N VAL A 208 12.82 -4.20 -12.64
CA VAL A 208 11.82 -3.49 -13.49
C VAL A 208 11.86 -1.98 -13.29
N VAL A 209 12.14 -1.51 -12.07
CA VAL A 209 12.23 -0.08 -11.73
C VAL A 209 13.45 0.58 -12.41
N THR A 210 14.56 -0.15 -12.54
CA THR A 210 15.81 0.37 -13.11
C THR A 210 15.88 0.18 -14.62
N ASP A 211 15.64 -1.04 -15.10
CA ASP A 211 15.85 -1.47 -16.50
C ASP A 211 14.61 -2.18 -17.07
N HIS A 212 13.53 -1.42 -17.26
CA HIS A 212 12.25 -1.93 -17.75
C HIS A 212 12.37 -2.69 -19.08
N ASN A 213 13.11 -2.14 -20.06
CA ASN A 213 13.22 -2.70 -21.41
C ASN A 213 13.91 -4.08 -21.46
N ALA A 214 14.84 -4.35 -20.53
CA ALA A 214 15.53 -5.63 -20.49
C ALA A 214 14.58 -6.75 -20.03
N VAL A 215 13.80 -6.47 -18.98
CA VAL A 215 12.82 -7.43 -18.44
C VAL A 215 11.66 -7.68 -19.42
N GLN A 216 11.25 -6.67 -20.19
CA GLN A 216 10.20 -6.80 -21.22
C GLN A 216 10.44 -7.93 -22.23
N ARG A 217 11.70 -8.27 -22.52
CA ARG A 217 12.04 -9.36 -23.47
C ARG A 217 11.53 -10.72 -23.00
N HIS A 218 11.45 -10.92 -21.69
CA HIS A 218 10.99 -12.17 -21.07
C HIS A 218 9.49 -12.14 -20.71
N ARG A 219 8.74 -11.13 -21.16
CA ARG A 219 7.30 -10.97 -20.81
C ARG A 219 6.47 -12.21 -21.11
N GLY A 220 6.74 -12.90 -22.24
CA GLY A 220 5.97 -14.08 -22.65
C GLY A 220 6.04 -15.17 -21.58
N THR A 221 7.26 -15.51 -21.17
CA THR A 221 7.50 -16.51 -20.11
C THR A 221 6.94 -16.08 -18.76
N ILE A 222 7.00 -14.79 -18.42
CA ILE A 222 6.43 -14.27 -17.16
C ILE A 222 4.90 -14.42 -17.15
N VAL A 223 4.23 -14.11 -18.26
CA VAL A 223 2.79 -14.30 -18.42
C VAL A 223 2.42 -15.77 -18.38
N ASP A 224 3.22 -16.65 -18.97
CA ASP A 224 3.00 -18.09 -18.88
C ASP A 224 3.09 -18.59 -17.43
N CYS A 225 3.88 -17.95 -16.57
CA CYS A 225 3.94 -18.27 -15.13
C CYS A 225 2.64 -17.94 -14.38
N LEU A 226 1.73 -17.11 -14.92
CA LEU A 226 0.39 -16.92 -14.34
C LEU A 226 -0.45 -18.21 -14.37
N LYS A 227 -0.12 -19.12 -15.29
CA LYS A 227 -0.78 -20.42 -15.48
C LYS A 227 -0.10 -21.54 -14.68
N ASP A 228 0.91 -21.25 -13.85
CA ASP A 228 1.58 -22.25 -13.01
C ASP A 228 0.59 -22.90 -12.03
N GLN A 229 0.91 -24.05 -11.44
CA GLN A 229 0.03 -24.65 -10.42
C GLN A 229 0.29 -24.07 -9.02
N ASP A 230 1.49 -23.55 -8.76
CA ASP A 230 1.87 -23.03 -7.46
C ASP A 230 1.35 -21.61 -7.21
N ALA A 231 0.66 -21.40 -6.09
CA ALA A 231 0.05 -20.13 -5.73
C ALA A 231 1.10 -19.03 -5.47
N SER A 232 2.27 -19.37 -4.93
CA SER A 232 3.34 -18.40 -4.66
C SER A 232 3.99 -17.91 -5.95
N VAL A 233 4.19 -18.81 -6.91
CA VAL A 233 4.65 -18.48 -8.27
C VAL A 233 3.61 -17.60 -8.97
N LYS A 234 2.32 -17.95 -8.92
CA LYS A 234 1.24 -17.11 -9.49
C LYS A 234 1.21 -15.70 -8.91
N ARG A 235 1.34 -15.57 -7.58
CA ARG A 235 1.35 -14.27 -6.89
C ARG A 235 2.48 -13.39 -7.40
N ARG A 236 3.70 -13.92 -7.45
CA ARG A 236 4.87 -13.17 -7.97
C ARG A 236 4.77 -12.87 -9.46
N ALA A 237 4.22 -13.80 -10.25
CA ALA A 237 3.98 -13.58 -11.67
C ALA A 237 2.98 -12.44 -11.87
N LEU A 238 1.88 -12.39 -11.12
CA LEU A 238 0.89 -11.32 -11.17
C LEU A 238 1.51 -9.95 -10.85
N GLU A 239 2.23 -9.84 -9.73
CA GLU A 239 2.90 -8.60 -9.34
C GLU A 239 3.88 -8.11 -10.42
N LEU A 240 4.68 -9.03 -10.97
CA LEU A 240 5.63 -8.70 -12.02
C LEU A 240 4.93 -8.34 -13.34
N SER A 241 3.88 -9.06 -13.73
CA SER A 241 3.09 -8.76 -14.92
C SER A 241 2.45 -7.37 -14.84
N LEU A 242 1.90 -7.00 -13.69
CA LEU A 242 1.33 -5.66 -13.45
C LEU A 242 2.41 -4.56 -13.51
N ALA A 243 3.60 -4.81 -12.94
CA ALA A 243 4.73 -3.87 -13.02
C ALA A 243 5.30 -3.71 -14.44
N LEU A 244 5.12 -4.72 -15.31
CA LEU A 244 5.55 -4.69 -16.71
C LEU A 244 4.53 -4.03 -17.64
N VAL A 245 3.37 -3.60 -17.15
CA VAL A 245 2.40 -2.89 -18.01
C VAL A 245 2.95 -1.51 -18.38
N SER A 246 2.87 -1.18 -19.66
CA SER A 246 3.27 0.11 -20.24
C SER A 246 2.28 0.55 -21.31
N ALA A 247 2.34 1.82 -21.72
CA ALA A 247 1.45 2.38 -22.73
C ALA A 247 1.51 1.65 -24.09
N SER A 248 2.64 1.03 -24.43
CA SER A 248 2.81 0.30 -25.69
C SER A 248 2.24 -1.13 -25.65
N ASN A 249 2.23 -1.78 -24.48
CA ASN A 249 1.86 -3.18 -24.36
C ASN A 249 0.49 -3.43 -23.67
N ILE A 250 -0.13 -2.39 -23.12
CA ILE A 250 -1.37 -2.42 -22.33
C ILE A 250 -2.47 -3.29 -22.95
N ARG A 251 -2.77 -3.16 -24.25
CA ARG A 251 -3.83 -3.94 -24.90
C ARG A 251 -3.57 -5.44 -24.87
N SER A 252 -2.34 -5.85 -25.19
CA SER A 252 -1.96 -7.26 -25.18
C SER A 252 -1.89 -7.81 -23.76
N MET A 253 -1.35 -7.03 -22.83
CA MET A 253 -1.15 -7.46 -21.46
C MET A 253 -2.45 -7.57 -20.69
N MET A 254 -3.36 -6.61 -20.88
CA MET A 254 -4.65 -6.59 -20.23
C MET A 254 -5.49 -7.80 -20.63
N LYS A 255 -5.42 -8.25 -21.89
CA LYS A 255 -6.15 -9.45 -22.34
C LYS A 255 -5.74 -10.69 -21.53
N GLU A 256 -4.45 -10.90 -21.31
CA GLU A 256 -3.94 -12.03 -20.53
C GLU A 256 -4.28 -11.88 -19.03
N LEU A 257 -4.20 -10.66 -18.48
CA LEU A 257 -4.56 -10.38 -17.09
C LEU A 257 -6.06 -10.60 -16.81
N LEU A 258 -6.94 -10.23 -17.75
CA LEU A 258 -8.38 -10.49 -17.65
C LEU A 258 -8.71 -11.99 -17.74
N VAL A 259 -8.01 -12.74 -18.59
CA VAL A 259 -8.11 -14.21 -18.64
C VAL A 259 -7.60 -14.84 -17.34
N PHE A 260 -6.55 -14.28 -16.74
CA PHE A 260 -6.10 -14.72 -15.42
C PHE A 260 -7.14 -14.41 -14.34
N LEU A 261 -7.78 -13.24 -14.39
CA LEU A 261 -8.79 -12.83 -13.41
C LEU A 261 -9.98 -13.81 -13.33
N SER A 262 -10.41 -14.36 -14.46
CA SER A 262 -11.53 -15.32 -14.50
C SER A 262 -11.19 -16.71 -13.92
N SER A 263 -9.91 -17.08 -13.88
CA SER A 263 -9.41 -18.34 -13.34
C SER A 263 -8.60 -18.17 -12.04
N CYS A 264 -8.64 -16.96 -11.46
CA CYS A 264 -7.83 -16.55 -10.34
C CYS A 264 -8.33 -17.18 -9.02
N PRO A 265 -7.43 -17.67 -8.14
CA PRO A 265 -7.84 -18.05 -6.78
C PRO A 265 -8.35 -16.81 -6.01
N LEU A 266 -9.33 -17.02 -5.12
CA LEU A 266 -10.02 -15.95 -4.38
C LEU A 266 -9.05 -15.00 -3.65
N GLU A 267 -7.98 -15.54 -3.05
CA GLU A 267 -6.96 -14.77 -2.33
C GLU A 267 -6.25 -13.71 -3.20
N LEU A 268 -6.10 -13.97 -4.50
CA LEU A 268 -5.39 -13.08 -5.43
C LEU A 268 -6.34 -12.21 -6.26
N LYS A 269 -7.64 -12.52 -6.25
CA LYS A 269 -8.64 -11.89 -7.12
C LYS A 269 -8.79 -10.40 -6.84
N ALA A 270 -8.81 -10.00 -5.57
CA ALA A 270 -8.82 -8.60 -5.16
C ALA A 270 -7.55 -7.84 -5.58
N GLN A 271 -6.37 -8.45 -5.39
CA GLN A 271 -5.08 -7.87 -5.81
C GLN A 271 -5.00 -7.70 -7.33
N ALA A 272 -5.46 -8.71 -8.08
CA ALA A 272 -5.50 -8.67 -9.54
C ALA A 272 -6.45 -7.58 -10.05
N ALA A 273 -7.68 -7.54 -9.53
CA ALA A 273 -8.68 -6.52 -9.90
C ALA A 273 -8.18 -5.10 -9.62
N SER A 274 -7.61 -4.86 -8.43
CA SER A 274 -7.04 -3.55 -8.08
C SER A 274 -5.86 -3.18 -8.97
N GLY A 275 -4.96 -4.12 -9.26
CA GLY A 275 -3.82 -3.89 -10.14
C GLY A 275 -4.23 -3.58 -11.57
N ILE A 276 -5.22 -4.31 -12.10
CA ILE A 276 -5.80 -4.07 -13.41
C ILE A 276 -6.44 -2.68 -13.48
N PHE A 277 -7.20 -2.29 -12.46
CA PHE A 277 -7.83 -0.97 -12.38
C PHE A 277 -6.78 0.15 -12.46
N ILE A 278 -5.73 0.08 -11.63
CA ILE A 278 -4.64 1.08 -11.62
C ILE A 278 -3.91 1.13 -12.97
N ALA A 279 -3.64 -0.03 -13.58
CA ALA A 279 -2.98 -0.10 -14.88
C ALA A 279 -3.84 0.49 -16.00
N ALA A 280 -5.16 0.26 -15.98
CA ALA A 280 -6.10 0.85 -16.92
C ALA A 280 -6.19 2.38 -16.71
N GLU A 281 -6.25 2.86 -15.48
CA GLU A 281 -6.32 4.30 -15.18
C GLU A 281 -5.10 5.06 -15.69
N ARG A 282 -3.91 4.44 -15.62
CA ARG A 282 -2.64 5.07 -16.00
C ARG A 282 -2.34 4.98 -17.49
N TYR A 283 -2.67 3.88 -18.15
CA TYR A 283 -2.21 3.56 -19.50
C TYR A 283 -3.33 3.31 -20.51
N ALA A 284 -4.59 3.62 -20.19
CA ALA A 284 -5.71 3.48 -21.12
C ALA A 284 -5.45 4.24 -22.45
N PRO A 285 -5.55 3.57 -23.61
CA PRO A 285 -5.35 4.20 -24.91
C PRO A 285 -6.58 4.99 -25.40
N SER A 286 -7.78 4.67 -24.91
CA SER A 286 -9.02 5.40 -25.17
C SER A 286 -9.98 5.26 -23.99
N GLN A 287 -10.87 6.24 -23.81
CA GLN A 287 -11.86 6.20 -22.72
C GLN A 287 -12.85 5.04 -22.89
N ARG A 288 -13.22 4.70 -24.13
CA ARG A 288 -14.03 3.53 -24.44
C ARG A 288 -13.39 2.24 -23.96
N TRP A 289 -12.11 2.03 -24.30
CA TRP A 289 -11.38 0.85 -23.86
C TRP A 289 -11.24 0.80 -22.33
N HIS A 290 -11.08 1.96 -21.71
CA HIS A 290 -10.99 2.09 -20.25
C HIS A 290 -12.30 1.63 -19.58
N ILE A 291 -13.44 2.16 -20.03
CA ILE A 291 -14.76 1.76 -19.53
C ILE A 291 -14.99 0.26 -19.74
N ASP A 292 -14.71 -0.25 -20.94
CA ASP A 292 -14.88 -1.67 -21.28
C ASP A 292 -14.08 -2.60 -20.38
N THR A 293 -12.85 -2.21 -20.06
CA THR A 293 -11.95 -2.97 -19.19
C THR A 293 -12.47 -2.99 -17.76
N ILE A 294 -12.87 -1.85 -17.21
CA ILE A 294 -13.38 -1.78 -15.83
C ILE A 294 -14.71 -2.53 -15.73
N LEU A 295 -15.60 -2.41 -16.71
CA LEU A 295 -16.85 -3.17 -16.74
C LEU A 295 -16.59 -4.67 -16.73
N HIS A 296 -15.62 -5.15 -17.52
CA HIS A 296 -15.27 -6.57 -17.53
C HIS A 296 -14.66 -7.05 -16.20
N VAL A 297 -13.91 -6.19 -15.51
CA VAL A 297 -13.43 -6.47 -14.14
C VAL A 297 -14.60 -6.56 -13.17
N LEU A 298 -15.57 -5.65 -13.25
CA LEU A 298 -16.75 -5.65 -12.37
C LEU A 298 -17.64 -6.87 -12.60
N THR A 299 -17.80 -7.34 -13.84
CA THR A 299 -18.57 -8.57 -14.13
C THR A 299 -17.85 -9.83 -13.64
N THR A 300 -16.51 -9.85 -13.63
CA THR A 300 -15.73 -11.06 -13.30
C THR A 300 -15.35 -11.13 -11.81
N ALA A 301 -14.90 -10.01 -11.24
CA ALA A 301 -14.42 -9.91 -9.86
C ALA A 301 -15.50 -9.42 -8.89
N GLY A 302 -16.39 -8.53 -9.34
CA GLY A 302 -17.49 -7.91 -8.61
C GLY A 302 -17.25 -7.69 -7.11
N GLY A 303 -17.68 -8.62 -6.25
CA GLY A 303 -17.53 -8.51 -4.79
C GLY A 303 -16.10 -8.43 -4.25
N ASP A 304 -15.09 -8.86 -5.03
CA ASP A 304 -13.68 -8.78 -4.63
C ASP A 304 -13.03 -7.42 -4.95
N VAL A 305 -13.79 -6.51 -5.57
CA VAL A 305 -13.30 -5.18 -5.98
C VAL A 305 -13.42 -4.20 -4.82
N ARG A 306 -12.45 -3.27 -4.71
CA ARG A 306 -12.48 -2.19 -3.70
C ARG A 306 -13.68 -1.27 -3.90
N ASP A 307 -14.28 -0.80 -2.81
CA ASP A 307 -15.42 0.13 -2.85
C ASP A 307 -15.10 1.44 -3.60
N GLU A 308 -13.84 1.87 -3.62
CA GLU A 308 -13.37 3.07 -4.33
C GLU A 308 -13.47 2.95 -5.87
N THR A 309 -13.57 1.73 -6.41
CA THR A 309 -13.69 1.52 -7.86
C THR A 309 -15.01 2.04 -8.41
N VAL A 310 -16.10 1.94 -7.63
CA VAL A 310 -17.45 2.42 -8.02
C VAL A 310 -17.48 3.94 -8.25
N PRO A 311 -17.10 4.80 -7.28
CA PRO A 311 -17.10 6.25 -7.49
C PRO A 311 -16.10 6.69 -8.57
N ASN A 312 -14.94 6.04 -8.68
CA ASN A 312 -13.96 6.36 -9.71
C ASN A 312 -14.49 6.04 -11.12
N LEU A 313 -15.20 4.92 -11.28
CA LEU A 313 -15.84 4.59 -12.56
C LEU A 313 -16.99 5.55 -12.88
N ILE A 314 -17.84 5.88 -11.90
CA ILE A 314 -18.90 6.87 -12.07
C ILE A 314 -18.32 8.22 -12.52
N GLN A 315 -17.22 8.65 -11.90
CA GLN A 315 -16.52 9.87 -12.29
C GLN A 315 -15.97 9.77 -13.72
N LEU A 316 -15.39 8.64 -14.11
CA LEU A 316 -14.89 8.42 -15.47
C LEU A 316 -16.00 8.52 -16.52
N ILE A 317 -17.14 7.88 -16.24
CA ILE A 317 -18.32 7.89 -17.12
C ILE A 317 -18.86 9.32 -17.24
N THR A 318 -19.04 10.02 -16.11
CA THR A 318 -19.58 11.40 -16.08
C THR A 318 -18.73 12.38 -16.89
N ASN A 319 -17.41 12.19 -16.89
CA ASN A 319 -16.49 13.03 -17.66
C ASN A 319 -16.50 12.73 -19.17
N THR A 320 -17.09 11.59 -19.59
CA THR A 320 -17.03 11.10 -20.97
C THR A 320 -18.40 11.17 -21.63
N SER A 321 -18.86 12.40 -21.91
CA SER A 321 -20.23 12.66 -22.39
C SER A 321 -20.61 11.96 -23.69
N GLU A 322 -19.63 11.71 -24.56
CA GLU A 322 -19.82 11.05 -25.85
C GLU A 322 -20.16 9.54 -25.72
N LEU A 323 -19.78 8.89 -24.62
CA LEU A 323 -19.96 7.44 -24.40
C LEU A 323 -21.09 7.09 -23.45
N HIS A 324 -21.90 8.06 -22.99
CA HIS A 324 -22.99 7.79 -22.04
C HIS A 324 -24.00 6.77 -22.60
N CYS A 325 -24.49 6.97 -23.84
CA CYS A 325 -25.45 6.06 -24.47
C CYS A 325 -24.92 4.62 -24.55
N TYR A 326 -23.68 4.46 -25.02
CA TYR A 326 -22.99 3.18 -25.11
C TYR A 326 -22.88 2.48 -23.74
N THR A 327 -22.40 3.22 -22.75
CA THR A 327 -22.10 2.68 -21.41
C THR A 327 -23.38 2.22 -20.70
N VAL A 328 -24.46 2.98 -20.83
CA VAL A 328 -25.76 2.68 -20.20
C VAL A 328 -26.38 1.43 -20.81
N HIS A 329 -26.38 1.29 -22.14
CA HIS A 329 -26.87 0.06 -22.79
C HIS A 329 -26.09 -1.18 -22.36
N LYS A 330 -24.77 -1.05 -22.23
CA LYS A 330 -23.91 -2.17 -21.80
C LYS A 330 -24.11 -2.53 -20.33
N LEU A 331 -24.22 -1.54 -19.45
CA LEU A 331 -24.54 -1.72 -18.03
C LEU A 331 -25.93 -2.33 -17.83
N TYR A 332 -26.92 -1.90 -18.62
CA TYR A 332 -28.26 -2.45 -18.57
C TYR A 332 -28.28 -3.94 -18.92
N ARG A 333 -27.58 -4.36 -19.98
CA ARG A 333 -27.44 -5.80 -20.31
C ARG A 333 -26.72 -6.58 -19.22
N ALA A 334 -25.63 -6.05 -18.70
CA ALA A 334 -24.87 -6.70 -17.64
C ALA A 334 -25.71 -6.86 -16.35
N LEU A 335 -26.59 -5.89 -16.07
CA LEU A 335 -27.54 -5.96 -14.96
C LEU A 335 -28.57 -7.08 -15.14
N LEU A 336 -29.09 -7.27 -16.36
CA LEU A 336 -30.05 -8.33 -16.67
C LEU A 336 -29.42 -9.73 -16.60
N GLU A 337 -28.11 -9.84 -16.87
CA GLU A 337 -27.38 -11.11 -16.81
C GLU A 337 -27.11 -11.56 -15.36
N ASP A 338 -26.61 -10.66 -14.50
CA ASP A 338 -26.24 -10.99 -13.13
C ASP A 338 -26.42 -9.83 -12.13
N ILE A 339 -27.30 -10.02 -11.15
CA ILE A 339 -27.60 -9.06 -10.06
C ILE A 339 -26.76 -9.37 -8.80
N SER A 340 -26.03 -10.49 -8.77
CA SER A 340 -25.24 -10.87 -7.59
C SER A 340 -24.06 -9.91 -7.35
N GLN A 341 -23.47 -9.38 -8.41
CA GLN A 341 -22.30 -8.49 -8.34
C GLN A 341 -22.70 -7.07 -7.90
N GLN A 342 -22.64 -6.81 -6.59
CA GLN A 342 -23.13 -5.55 -6.00
C GLN A 342 -22.49 -4.29 -6.60
N SER A 343 -21.18 -4.26 -6.77
CA SER A 343 -20.46 -3.10 -7.32
C SER A 343 -20.87 -2.78 -8.75
N LEU A 344 -21.16 -3.80 -9.56
CA LEU A 344 -21.69 -3.62 -10.92
C LEU A 344 -23.09 -3.03 -10.89
N VAL A 345 -23.97 -3.60 -10.07
CA VAL A 345 -25.38 -3.15 -9.93
C VAL A 345 -25.44 -1.71 -9.44
N GLN A 346 -24.58 -1.29 -8.50
CA GLN A 346 -24.52 0.09 -8.03
C GLN A 346 -24.19 1.08 -9.15
N VAL A 347 -23.19 0.77 -9.98
CA VAL A 347 -22.82 1.60 -11.14
C VAL A 347 -23.96 1.60 -12.17
N ALA A 348 -24.55 0.43 -12.44
CA ALA A 348 -25.65 0.30 -13.38
C ALA A 348 -26.87 1.13 -12.96
N CYS A 349 -27.33 0.99 -11.72
CA CYS A 349 -28.46 1.77 -11.19
C CYS A 349 -28.19 3.28 -11.27
N TRP A 350 -26.98 3.73 -10.90
CA TRP A 350 -26.63 5.14 -10.99
C TRP A 350 -26.68 5.65 -12.45
N CYS A 351 -26.09 4.91 -13.39
CA CYS A 351 -26.09 5.28 -14.81
C CYS A 351 -27.49 5.26 -15.43
N ILE A 352 -28.32 4.27 -15.11
CA ILE A 352 -29.72 4.21 -15.55
C ILE A 352 -30.51 5.40 -15.02
N GLY A 353 -30.31 5.77 -13.74
CA GLY A 353 -30.97 6.94 -13.15
C GLY A 353 -30.59 8.26 -13.83
N GLU A 354 -29.31 8.46 -14.18
CA GLU A 354 -28.84 9.72 -14.79
C GLU A 354 -29.14 9.84 -16.29
N TYR A 355 -28.96 8.73 -17.01
CA TYR A 355 -28.94 8.68 -18.47
C TYR A 355 -30.00 7.75 -19.06
N GLY A 356 -31.05 7.41 -18.29
CA GLY A 356 -32.16 6.57 -18.76
C GLY A 356 -32.89 7.13 -19.98
N ASP A 357 -32.88 8.46 -20.15
CA ASP A 357 -33.40 9.12 -21.35
C ASP A 357 -32.65 8.71 -22.64
N LEU A 358 -31.34 8.44 -22.53
CA LEU A 358 -30.52 7.97 -23.65
C LEU A 358 -30.72 6.49 -23.94
N LEU A 359 -31.09 5.70 -22.92
CA LEU A 359 -31.43 4.29 -23.07
C LEU A 359 -32.72 4.11 -23.89
N LEU A 360 -33.74 4.91 -23.58
CA LEU A 360 -35.07 4.83 -24.23
C LEU A 360 -35.09 5.35 -25.67
N ARG A 361 -34.19 6.28 -26.02
CA ARG A 361 -34.10 6.82 -27.39
C ARG A 361 -33.57 5.79 -28.40
N GLY A 362 -32.91 4.71 -27.96
CA GLY A 362 -32.40 3.65 -28.83
C GLY A 362 -31.31 4.09 -29.83
N GLU A 363 -30.83 5.34 -29.75
CA GLU A 363 -29.82 5.90 -30.64
C GLU A 363 -28.40 5.50 -30.19
N CYS A 364 -28.05 4.23 -30.32
CA CYS A 364 -26.68 3.76 -30.14
C CYS A 364 -26.04 3.42 -31.48
N GLN A 365 -25.14 4.29 -31.97
CA GLN A 365 -24.46 4.09 -33.26
C GLN A 365 -23.49 2.89 -33.28
N GLU A 366 -23.08 2.37 -32.10
CA GLU A 366 -21.96 1.44 -31.99
C GLU A 366 -22.31 0.05 -31.42
N THR A 367 -23.59 -0.23 -31.15
CA THR A 367 -24.04 -1.53 -30.62
C THR A 367 -25.44 -1.80 -31.15
N GLU A 368 -25.80 -3.07 -31.42
CA GLU A 368 -27.16 -3.42 -31.83
C GLU A 368 -28.16 -2.79 -30.86
N PRO A 369 -29.03 -1.87 -31.33
CA PRO A 369 -29.97 -1.20 -30.45
C PRO A 369 -30.97 -2.25 -29.96
N VAL A 370 -30.91 -2.56 -28.67
CA VAL A 370 -32.00 -3.28 -28.02
C VAL A 370 -33.09 -2.24 -27.83
N GLN A 371 -34.27 -2.49 -28.37
CA GLN A 371 -35.43 -1.66 -28.04
C GLN A 371 -35.80 -1.97 -26.61
N VAL A 372 -35.46 -1.06 -25.70
CA VAL A 372 -35.78 -1.15 -24.29
C VAL A 372 -37.03 -0.31 -24.06
N THR A 373 -38.08 -0.90 -23.51
CA THR A 373 -39.29 -0.16 -23.12
C THR A 373 -39.13 0.46 -21.73
N GLU A 374 -39.96 1.46 -21.41
CA GLU A 374 -39.95 2.10 -20.09
C GLU A 374 -40.24 1.09 -18.96
N ASP A 375 -41.17 0.16 -19.22
CA ASP A 375 -41.54 -0.90 -18.29
C ASP A 375 -40.38 -1.86 -18.02
N ASP A 376 -39.63 -2.27 -19.04
CA ASP A 376 -38.49 -3.18 -18.87
C ASP A 376 -37.42 -2.60 -17.92
N VAL A 377 -37.19 -1.27 -17.98
CA VAL A 377 -36.22 -0.58 -17.11
C VAL A 377 -36.72 -0.54 -15.67
N LEU A 378 -38.01 -0.29 -15.47
CA LEU A 378 -38.62 -0.27 -14.15
C LEU A 378 -38.63 -1.66 -13.52
N ASP A 379 -38.98 -2.69 -14.29
CA ASP A 379 -38.95 -4.10 -13.86
C ASP A 379 -37.54 -4.53 -13.45
N ALA A 380 -36.51 -4.11 -14.18
CA ALA A 380 -35.11 -4.38 -13.83
C ALA A 380 -34.73 -3.74 -12.49
N LEU A 381 -35.11 -2.48 -12.25
CA LEU A 381 -34.85 -1.80 -10.97
C LEU A 381 -35.67 -2.38 -9.83
N GLU A 382 -36.93 -2.77 -10.08
CA GLU A 382 -37.78 -3.45 -9.11
C GLU A 382 -37.18 -4.79 -8.70
N THR A 383 -36.66 -5.56 -9.66
CA THR A 383 -35.95 -6.82 -9.40
C THR A 383 -34.75 -6.59 -8.46
N VAL A 384 -33.97 -5.53 -8.67
CA VAL A 384 -32.85 -5.16 -7.77
C VAL A 384 -33.36 -4.78 -6.38
N LEU A 385 -34.44 -4.01 -6.30
CA LEU A 385 -35.02 -3.53 -5.05
C LEU A 385 -35.57 -4.68 -4.19
N GLN A 386 -36.29 -5.63 -4.82
CA GLN A 386 -36.92 -6.78 -4.16
C GLN A 386 -35.92 -7.93 -3.89
N SER A 387 -34.83 -8.01 -4.64
CA SER A 387 -33.85 -9.09 -4.49
C SER A 387 -33.21 -9.10 -3.10
N HIS A 388 -33.12 -10.30 -2.51
CA HIS A 388 -32.45 -10.55 -1.24
C HIS A 388 -30.92 -10.48 -1.33
N MET A 389 -30.36 -10.55 -2.54
CA MET A 389 -28.92 -10.44 -2.80
C MET A 389 -28.44 -8.98 -2.75
N SER A 390 -29.35 -8.03 -2.92
CA SER A 390 -29.02 -6.60 -2.94
C SER A 390 -28.69 -6.07 -1.55
N SER A 391 -27.51 -5.47 -1.42
CA SER A 391 -27.12 -4.75 -0.20
C SER A 391 -28.02 -3.51 0.03
N PRO A 392 -28.18 -3.02 1.26
CA PRO A 392 -28.93 -1.79 1.54
C PRO A 392 -28.43 -0.60 0.72
N ALA A 393 -27.11 -0.47 0.54
CA ALA A 393 -26.51 0.56 -0.29
C ALA A 393 -26.96 0.45 -1.76
N THR A 394 -26.94 -0.76 -2.33
CA THR A 394 -27.40 -1.04 -3.69
C THR A 394 -28.89 -0.71 -3.87
N ARG A 395 -29.73 -1.06 -2.89
CA ARG A 395 -31.15 -0.68 -2.88
C ARG A 395 -31.32 0.84 -2.82
N GLY A 396 -30.46 1.55 -2.09
CA GLY A 396 -30.43 3.01 -2.08
C GLY A 396 -30.15 3.58 -3.46
N PHE A 397 -29.14 3.06 -4.17
CA PHE A 397 -28.85 3.45 -5.56
C PHE A 397 -30.04 3.19 -6.49
N ALA A 398 -30.68 2.01 -6.39
CA ALA A 398 -31.86 1.68 -7.18
C ALA A 398 -33.02 2.63 -6.89
N LEU A 399 -33.34 2.90 -5.62
CA LEU A 399 -34.43 3.80 -5.23
C LEU A 399 -34.20 5.24 -5.73
N THR A 400 -32.97 5.73 -5.64
CA THR A 400 -32.61 7.04 -6.20
C THR A 400 -32.67 7.04 -7.73
N ALA A 401 -32.30 5.94 -8.39
CA ALA A 401 -32.41 5.80 -9.83
C ALA A 401 -33.87 5.84 -10.29
N THR A 402 -34.75 5.07 -9.63
CA THR A 402 -36.20 5.09 -9.82
C THR A 402 -36.77 6.49 -9.66
N MET A 403 -36.31 7.23 -8.64
CA MET A 403 -36.71 8.62 -8.44
C MET A 403 -36.29 9.53 -9.59
N LYS A 404 -35.05 9.42 -10.06
CA LYS A 404 -34.53 10.20 -11.20
C LYS A 404 -35.21 9.84 -12.52
N LEU A 405 -35.58 8.58 -12.71
CA LEU A 405 -36.33 8.15 -13.89
C LEU A 405 -37.72 8.77 -13.94
N SER A 406 -38.34 9.05 -12.80
CA SER A 406 -39.68 9.68 -12.77
C SER A 406 -39.77 11.06 -13.41
N THR A 407 -38.65 11.78 -13.57
CA THR A 407 -38.60 13.05 -14.33
C THR A 407 -38.20 12.86 -15.79
N ARG A 408 -37.71 11.67 -16.14
CA ARG A 408 -37.14 11.33 -17.46
C ARG A 408 -38.11 10.44 -18.27
N ILE A 409 -39.01 9.72 -17.60
CA ILE A 409 -40.06 8.84 -18.11
C ILE A 409 -41.43 9.50 -17.87
N SER A 410 -42.40 9.21 -18.74
CA SER A 410 -43.74 9.83 -18.66
C SER A 410 -44.67 9.14 -17.65
N ASP A 411 -44.40 7.88 -17.31
CA ASP A 411 -45.25 7.06 -16.44
C ASP A 411 -44.99 7.21 -14.93
N ASN A 412 -46.05 7.02 -14.14
CA ASN A 412 -46.00 7.20 -12.68
C ASN A 412 -45.33 6.00 -11.98
N VAL A 413 -44.31 6.30 -11.18
CA VAL A 413 -43.53 5.26 -10.49
C VAL A 413 -44.06 5.02 -9.07
N ASP A 414 -45.06 4.15 -8.93
CA ASP A 414 -45.71 3.84 -7.64
C ASP A 414 -44.81 3.07 -6.65
N ILE A 415 -43.70 2.51 -7.12
CA ILE A 415 -42.76 1.66 -6.38
C ILE A 415 -42.19 2.37 -5.13
N VAL A 416 -42.01 3.69 -5.18
CA VAL A 416 -41.41 4.47 -4.08
C VAL A 416 -42.28 4.46 -2.81
N SER A 417 -43.60 4.32 -2.97
CA SER A 417 -44.54 4.38 -1.85
C SER A 417 -44.44 3.16 -0.91
N ILE A 418 -44.09 1.99 -1.46
CA ILE A 418 -43.99 0.71 -0.74
C ILE A 418 -42.78 0.73 0.21
N TYR A 419 -41.68 1.38 -0.18
CA TYR A 419 -40.46 1.48 0.62
C TYR A 419 -40.55 2.44 1.81
N GLY A 420 -41.64 3.22 1.96
CA GLY A 420 -41.84 4.10 3.11
C GLY A 420 -42.00 3.38 4.46
N SER A 421 -42.21 2.06 4.43
CA SER A 421 -42.30 1.18 5.60
C SER A 421 -41.09 0.25 5.78
N CYS A 422 -39.99 0.52 5.06
CA CYS A 422 -38.78 -0.29 5.15
C CYS A 422 -38.15 -0.24 6.55
N ILE A 423 -37.51 -1.33 6.96
CA ILE A 423 -36.81 -1.45 8.25
C ILE A 423 -35.50 -0.65 8.24
N ASP A 424 -34.87 -0.53 7.07
CA ASP A 424 -33.64 0.25 6.91
C ASP A 424 -33.95 1.75 6.98
N LEU A 425 -33.31 2.45 7.92
CA LEU A 425 -33.55 3.87 8.18
C LEU A 425 -33.22 4.77 6.98
N GLU A 426 -32.20 4.40 6.21
CA GLU A 426 -31.72 5.17 5.06
C GLU A 426 -32.71 5.06 3.90
N LEU A 427 -33.12 3.83 3.59
CA LEU A 427 -34.13 3.55 2.56
C LEU A 427 -35.49 4.14 2.92
N GLN A 428 -35.90 4.02 4.19
CA GLN A 428 -37.14 4.59 4.68
C GLN A 428 -37.13 6.12 4.55
N GLN A 429 -36.05 6.78 4.98
CA GLN A 429 -35.92 8.23 4.87
C GLN A 429 -36.03 8.68 3.42
N ARG A 430 -35.27 8.07 2.50
CA ARG A 430 -35.34 8.36 1.06
C ARG A 430 -36.75 8.18 0.50
N ALA A 431 -37.40 7.05 0.80
CA ALA A 431 -38.72 6.75 0.27
C ALA A 431 -39.78 7.75 0.75
N VAL A 432 -39.75 8.15 2.03
CA VAL A 432 -40.70 9.13 2.58
C VAL A 432 -40.46 10.52 1.98
N GLU A 433 -39.20 10.95 1.84
CA GLU A 433 -38.85 12.24 1.20
C GLU A 433 -39.28 12.27 -0.27
N TYR A 434 -38.97 11.21 -1.02
CA TYR A 434 -39.35 11.08 -2.42
C TYR A 434 -40.88 11.05 -2.59
N ASN A 435 -41.61 10.34 -1.74
CA ASN A 435 -43.08 10.29 -1.76
C ASN A 435 -43.70 11.67 -1.43
N ALA A 436 -43.09 12.43 -0.52
CA ALA A 436 -43.52 13.81 -0.25
C ALA A 436 -43.30 14.71 -1.48
N LEU A 437 -42.19 14.53 -2.20
CA LEU A 437 -41.91 15.24 -3.44
C LEU A 437 -42.95 14.90 -4.53
N PHE A 438 -43.28 13.61 -4.72
CA PHE A 438 -44.31 13.16 -5.66
C PHE A 438 -45.71 13.71 -5.34
N LYS A 439 -46.14 13.65 -4.07
CA LYS A 439 -47.52 13.99 -3.70
C LYS A 439 -47.78 15.49 -3.55
N LYS A 440 -46.80 16.24 -3.03
CA LYS A 440 -47.00 17.66 -2.65
C LYS A 440 -46.24 18.64 -3.55
N TYR A 441 -45.09 18.25 -4.09
CA TYR A 441 -44.15 19.16 -4.74
C TYR A 441 -43.73 18.69 -6.13
N ASP A 442 -44.68 18.17 -6.91
CA ASP A 442 -44.39 17.61 -8.25
C ASP A 442 -43.72 18.64 -9.17
N HIS A 443 -44.16 19.90 -9.11
CA HIS A 443 -43.56 21.01 -9.86
C HIS A 443 -42.08 21.28 -9.52
N MET A 444 -41.59 20.89 -8.35
CA MET A 444 -40.19 21.06 -7.94
C MET A 444 -39.31 19.88 -8.37
N ARG A 445 -39.92 18.74 -8.73
CA ARG A 445 -39.24 17.47 -8.98
C ARG A 445 -38.21 17.57 -10.10
N ALA A 446 -38.57 18.21 -11.21
CA ALA A 446 -37.67 18.42 -12.35
C ALA A 446 -36.45 19.29 -12.01
N ALA A 447 -36.62 20.30 -11.16
CA ALA A 447 -35.53 21.20 -10.76
C ALA A 447 -34.55 20.54 -9.78
N VAL A 448 -35.04 19.69 -8.88
CA VAL A 448 -34.20 19.00 -7.87
C VAL A 448 -33.44 17.81 -8.47
N LEU A 449 -34.01 17.12 -9.46
CA LEU A 449 -33.48 15.90 -10.06
C LEU A 449 -32.76 16.12 -11.41
N GLU A 450 -32.29 17.36 -11.63
CA GLU A 450 -31.42 17.69 -12.75
C GLU A 450 -30.10 16.89 -12.66
N ARG A 451 -29.42 16.72 -13.80
CA ARG A 451 -28.18 15.94 -13.88
C ARG A 451 -27.13 16.50 -12.93
N MET A 452 -26.43 15.61 -12.22
CA MET A 452 -25.39 16.05 -11.30
C MET A 452 -24.24 16.75 -12.04
N PRO A 453 -23.65 17.82 -11.45
CA PRO A 453 -22.47 18.46 -12.01
C PRO A 453 -21.30 17.49 -12.15
N VAL A 454 -20.45 17.74 -13.14
CA VAL A 454 -19.27 16.91 -13.41
C VAL A 454 -18.25 17.06 -12.27
N ILE A 455 -17.82 15.93 -11.70
CA ILE A 455 -16.87 15.88 -10.58
C ILE A 455 -15.45 16.16 -11.10
N GLN A 456 -14.85 17.27 -10.67
CA GLN A 456 -13.47 17.61 -10.99
C GLN A 456 -12.49 16.68 -10.28
N ARG A 457 -11.43 16.26 -10.99
CA ARG A 457 -10.38 15.37 -10.45
C ARG A 457 -9.42 16.18 -9.58
N ASN A 458 -9.40 15.95 -8.27
CA ASN A 458 -8.42 16.57 -7.38
C ASN A 458 -7.00 16.09 -7.74
N SER A 459 -6.22 16.94 -8.42
CA SER A 459 -4.88 16.62 -8.93
C SER A 459 -3.81 16.47 -7.83
N SER A 460 -4.17 16.69 -6.56
CA SER A 460 -3.28 16.60 -5.40
C SER A 460 -3.05 15.18 -4.85
N GLY A 461 -3.72 14.15 -5.40
CA GLY A 461 -3.57 12.76 -4.96
C GLY A 461 -2.53 11.92 -5.71
N GLN A 462 -2.13 12.30 -6.93
CA GLN A 462 -1.30 11.44 -7.79
C GLN A 462 0.10 11.12 -7.24
N ASN A 463 0.65 11.96 -6.35
CA ASN A 463 1.95 11.70 -5.69
C ASN A 463 1.84 10.97 -4.34
N ILE A 464 0.62 10.78 -3.82
CA ILE A 464 0.40 10.05 -2.56
C ILE A 464 0.26 8.55 -2.86
N PHE A 465 -0.43 8.19 -3.95
CA PHE A 465 -0.64 6.78 -4.33
C PHE A 465 0.64 6.03 -4.70
N THR A 466 1.65 6.70 -5.27
CA THR A 466 2.93 6.06 -5.61
C THR A 466 3.78 5.73 -4.39
N ASN A 467 3.75 6.55 -3.33
CA ASN A 467 4.51 6.31 -2.11
C ASN A 467 3.78 5.38 -1.12
N VAL A 468 2.44 5.41 -1.08
CA VAL A 468 1.63 4.51 -0.25
C VAL A 468 1.71 3.06 -0.76
N LEU A 469 1.68 2.84 -2.08
CA LEU A 469 1.79 1.49 -2.66
C LEU A 469 3.17 0.84 -2.48
N VAL A 470 4.25 1.61 -2.35
CA VAL A 470 5.58 1.05 -2.03
C VAL A 470 5.64 0.62 -0.56
N CYS A 471 4.97 1.34 0.35
CA CYS A 471 4.99 1.01 1.78
C CYS A 471 4.03 -0.15 2.12
N ASP A 472 2.78 -0.13 1.62
CA ASP A 472 1.79 -1.18 1.91
C ASP A 472 2.18 -2.55 1.30
N LEU A 473 2.87 -2.54 0.15
CA LEU A 473 3.41 -3.75 -0.46
C LEU A 473 4.63 -4.29 0.28
N LEU A 474 5.33 -3.47 1.07
CA LEU A 474 6.48 -3.86 1.90
C LEU A 474 6.04 -4.43 3.26
N ASP A 475 4.96 -3.91 3.85
CA ASP A 475 4.41 -4.40 5.13
C ASP A 475 3.72 -5.77 5.01
N LEU A 476 3.15 -6.10 3.84
CA LEU A 476 2.58 -7.42 3.53
C LEU A 476 3.64 -8.52 3.23
N LEU A 477 4.93 -8.18 3.16
CA LEU A 477 6.02 -9.14 2.89
C LEU A 477 6.55 -9.86 4.14
N SER A 478 6.06 -9.51 5.34
CA SER A 478 6.49 -10.15 6.59
C SER A 478 5.58 -11.34 6.94
N GLY A 479 5.98 -12.54 6.52
CA GLY A 479 5.40 -13.79 7.02
C GLY A 479 5.70 -14.03 8.52
N PRO A 480 5.05 -15.01 9.18
CA PRO A 480 4.90 -15.03 10.63
C PRO A 480 6.24 -15.33 11.33
N GLN A 481 6.71 -14.40 12.16
CA GLN A 481 7.76 -14.67 13.14
C GLN A 481 7.15 -15.22 14.43
N GLU A 482 7.69 -16.35 14.90
CA GLU A 482 7.51 -16.85 16.27
C GLU A 482 7.93 -15.80 17.32
N PRO A 483 7.32 -15.83 18.52
CA PRO A 483 7.40 -14.73 19.47
C PRO A 483 8.78 -14.67 20.15
N LEU A 484 9.47 -13.55 20.00
CA LEU A 484 10.64 -13.20 20.81
C LEU A 484 10.38 -11.88 21.55
N GLN A 485 10.71 -11.91 22.84
CA GLN A 485 10.55 -10.89 23.87
C GLN A 485 11.15 -9.51 23.53
N PRO A 486 10.65 -8.43 24.16
CA PRO A 486 10.95 -7.05 23.77
C PRO A 486 12.35 -6.62 24.21
N SER A 487 13.14 -6.07 23.28
CA SER A 487 14.29 -5.22 23.59
C SER A 487 14.16 -3.89 22.85
N LEU A 488 14.27 -2.80 23.61
CA LEU A 488 14.22 -1.40 23.18
C LEU A 488 15.20 -1.09 22.04
N ALA A 489 14.72 -0.38 21.01
CA ALA A 489 15.51 0.21 19.94
C ALA A 489 14.91 1.58 19.51
N PRO A 490 15.71 2.49 18.93
CA PRO A 490 15.54 3.94 19.03
C PRO A 490 14.65 4.57 17.95
N ALA A 491 14.13 5.76 18.24
CA ALA A 491 13.25 6.57 17.40
C ALA A 491 13.88 6.98 16.05
N GLN A 492 13.10 6.86 14.97
CA GLN A 492 13.35 7.48 13.66
C GLN A 492 12.54 8.76 13.47
N PRO A 493 13.02 9.73 12.66
CA PRO A 493 12.41 11.06 12.56
C PRO A 493 11.13 11.08 11.70
N ILE A 494 10.12 11.81 12.18
CA ILE A 494 8.84 12.03 11.49
C ILE A 494 8.98 13.24 10.55
N SER A 495 8.70 13.04 9.26
CA SER A 495 8.59 14.12 8.25
C SER A 495 7.41 15.04 8.55
N THR A 496 7.66 16.34 8.71
CA THR A 496 6.63 17.36 8.98
C THR A 496 6.14 17.99 7.67
N THR A 497 4.83 18.12 7.46
CA THR A 497 4.22 18.84 6.30
C THR A 497 3.60 20.16 6.78
N THR A 498 3.99 21.28 6.17
CA THR A 498 3.53 22.64 6.52
C THR A 498 2.31 23.06 5.68
N LEU A 499 1.29 23.66 6.31
CA LEU A 499 0.15 24.33 5.66
C LEU A 499 0.13 25.81 6.06
N MET A 500 0.04 26.73 5.08
CA MET A 500 -0.08 28.18 5.30
C MET A 500 -1.55 28.58 5.42
N LEU A 501 -1.89 29.41 6.41
CA LEU A 501 -3.21 30.01 6.65
C LEU A 501 -3.04 31.52 6.90
N ASP A 502 -3.82 32.35 6.20
CA ASP A 502 -3.56 33.80 6.08
C ASP A 502 -4.15 34.68 7.20
N ARG A 503 -5.11 34.24 8.04
CA ARG A 503 -5.65 35.05 9.17
C ARG A 503 -6.28 34.21 10.28
N PHE A 504 -6.23 34.70 11.52
CA PHE A 504 -6.97 34.15 12.67
C PHE A 504 -7.42 35.24 13.67
N TYR A 505 -8.49 34.97 14.42
CA TYR A 505 -9.04 35.83 15.48
C TYR A 505 -9.01 35.10 16.83
N ILE A 506 -8.64 35.80 17.91
CA ILE A 506 -8.60 35.25 19.27
C ILE A 506 -9.61 35.99 20.15
N TRP A 507 -10.38 35.25 20.95
CA TRP A 507 -11.29 35.79 21.96
C TRP A 507 -10.84 35.42 23.37
N THR A 508 -10.92 36.37 24.32
CA THR A 508 -10.70 36.11 25.74
C THR A 508 -11.91 36.54 26.57
N GLN A 509 -12.11 35.92 27.73
CA GLN A 509 -13.29 36.05 28.59
C GLN A 509 -13.55 37.47 29.16
N LYS A 510 -12.76 38.48 28.79
CA LYS A 510 -12.92 39.89 29.19
C LYS A 510 -12.86 40.89 28.02
N GLY A 511 -13.39 40.52 26.85
CA GLY A 511 -13.90 41.48 25.86
C GLY A 511 -12.88 42.39 25.16
N PHE A 512 -11.67 41.89 24.85
CA PHE A 512 -10.76 42.58 23.93
C PHE A 512 -10.63 41.82 22.61
N ILE A 513 -10.74 42.55 21.50
CA ILE A 513 -10.49 42.07 20.13
C ILE A 513 -9.12 42.58 19.72
N LEU A 514 -8.20 41.68 19.38
CA LEU A 514 -6.92 41.99 18.76
C LEU A 514 -6.90 41.41 17.35
N GLU A 515 -6.93 42.29 16.34
CA GLU A 515 -6.61 41.93 14.96
C GLU A 515 -5.10 41.97 14.77
N HIS A 516 -4.52 40.88 14.25
CA HIS A 516 -3.14 40.85 13.80
C HIS A 516 -3.07 40.31 12.38
N ASN A 517 -2.57 41.13 11.45
CA ASN A 517 -2.00 40.67 10.18
C ASN A 517 -0.52 40.34 10.43
N LEU A 518 -0.09 39.16 9.99
CA LEU A 518 1.31 38.75 10.05
C LEU A 518 1.76 38.36 8.64
N ASP A 519 2.50 39.25 8.00
CA ASP A 519 3.32 38.92 6.84
C ASP A 519 4.54 38.13 7.36
N SER A 520 4.73 36.91 6.83
CA SER A 520 5.80 35.94 7.15
C SER A 520 5.58 35.06 8.41
N GLY A 521 5.60 33.75 8.16
CA GLY A 521 5.17 32.71 9.09
C GLY A 521 6.02 32.59 10.35
N LEU A 522 5.34 32.38 11.49
CA LEU A 522 5.97 32.02 12.75
C LEU A 522 5.10 31.05 13.58
N LEU A 523 5.78 30.19 14.31
CA LEU A 523 5.31 29.20 15.28
C LEU A 523 4.56 29.87 16.45
N ALA A 524 3.30 29.48 16.71
CA ALA A 524 2.57 29.87 17.92
C ALA A 524 2.69 28.77 18.99
N THR A 525 3.33 29.08 20.12
CA THR A 525 3.49 28.17 21.28
C THR A 525 2.55 28.62 22.40
N LEU A 526 1.62 27.78 22.83
CA LEU A 526 0.75 28.03 23.99
C LEU A 526 1.27 27.27 25.21
N THR A 527 1.75 28.01 26.19
CA THR A 527 2.28 27.47 27.46
C THR A 527 1.21 27.62 28.54
N ALA A 528 0.82 26.52 29.18
CA ALA A 528 -0.01 26.54 30.38
C ALA A 528 0.85 26.05 31.56
N SER A 529 1.04 26.91 32.57
CA SER A 529 1.72 26.57 33.82
C SER A 529 0.71 26.58 34.96
N ASN A 530 0.73 25.52 35.78
CA ASN A 530 -0.03 25.46 37.02
C ASN A 530 0.74 26.24 38.10
N SER A 531 0.10 27.26 38.69
CA SER A 531 0.70 28.10 39.73
C SER A 531 0.30 27.68 41.15
N SER A 532 -0.14 26.42 41.35
CA SER A 532 -0.52 25.87 42.66
C SER A 532 0.26 24.61 43.02
N ASP A 533 0.61 24.45 44.31
CA ASP A 533 1.39 23.35 44.90
C ASP A 533 0.61 22.01 45.04
N SER A 534 -0.46 21.82 44.27
CA SER A 534 -1.27 20.58 44.27
C SER A 534 -1.33 19.94 42.89
N ASP A 535 -1.25 18.61 42.85
CA ASP A 535 -1.32 17.82 41.63
C ASP A 535 -2.66 17.99 40.90
N ILE A 536 -2.60 18.14 39.57
CA ILE A 536 -3.77 18.28 38.70
C ILE A 536 -4.43 16.90 38.56
N SER A 537 -5.52 16.65 39.28
CA SER A 537 -6.22 15.35 39.24
C SER A 537 -7.12 15.15 38.02
N SER A 538 -7.39 16.21 37.23
CA SER A 538 -8.13 16.11 35.96
C SER A 538 -7.92 17.33 35.07
N PHE A 539 -7.57 17.11 33.80
CA PHE A 539 -7.50 18.12 32.74
C PHE A 539 -8.44 17.70 31.59
N THR A 540 -9.33 18.59 31.14
CA THR A 540 -10.31 18.28 30.09
C THR A 540 -10.10 19.17 28.87
N LEU A 541 -9.79 18.56 27.74
CA LEU A 541 -9.66 19.20 26.44
C LEU A 541 -10.89 18.82 25.59
N GLN A 542 -11.63 19.80 25.08
CA GLN A 542 -12.72 19.57 24.13
C GLN A 542 -12.35 20.16 22.77
N ALA A 543 -12.41 19.32 21.73
CA ALA A 543 -12.26 19.70 20.34
C ALA A 543 -13.42 19.13 19.53
N ALA A 544 -14.04 19.94 18.68
CA ALA A 544 -15.07 19.50 17.73
C ALA A 544 -14.42 19.19 16.38
N VAL A 545 -14.63 17.98 15.85
CA VAL A 545 -14.06 17.51 14.58
C VAL A 545 -15.19 16.97 13.67
N PRO A 546 -15.19 17.25 12.35
CA PRO A 546 -16.19 16.70 11.43
C PRO A 546 -16.10 15.18 11.29
N LYS A 547 -17.27 14.53 11.09
CA LYS A 547 -17.52 13.07 11.14
C LYS A 547 -16.71 12.14 10.21
N VAL A 548 -15.88 12.67 9.30
CA VAL A 548 -15.33 11.88 8.17
C VAL A 548 -13.97 11.23 8.50
N ARG A 549 -13.36 11.48 9.66
CA ARG A 549 -12.05 10.88 10.05
C ARG A 549 -12.04 10.22 11.45
N LEU A 550 -13.20 9.82 11.95
CA LEU A 550 -13.33 9.33 13.33
C LEU A 550 -12.81 7.88 13.56
N SER A 551 -12.79 7.01 12.54
CA SER A 551 -12.46 5.58 12.76
C SER A 551 -10.96 5.32 12.99
N VAL A 552 -10.09 6.03 12.28
CA VAL A 552 -8.62 5.84 12.38
C VAL A 552 -8.08 6.48 13.65
N PHE A 553 -8.59 7.66 14.01
CA PHE A 553 -8.12 8.44 15.16
C PHE A 553 -8.50 7.82 16.51
N VAL A 554 -9.67 7.18 16.60
CA VAL A 554 -10.14 6.51 17.83
C VAL A 554 -9.35 5.23 18.10
N SER A 555 -9.00 4.47 17.05
CA SER A 555 -8.18 3.26 17.15
C SER A 555 -6.78 3.54 17.71
N GLU A 556 -6.10 4.59 17.20
CA GLU A 556 -4.75 4.94 17.67
C GLU A 556 -4.76 5.52 19.09
N LEU A 557 -5.76 6.33 19.45
CA LEU A 557 -5.93 6.83 20.82
C LEU A 557 -6.28 5.73 21.81
N GLU A 558 -7.13 4.76 21.45
CA GLU A 558 -7.44 3.62 22.30
C GLU A 558 -6.24 2.67 22.49
N GLN A 559 -5.37 2.55 21.49
CA GLN A 559 -4.13 1.76 21.58
C GLN A 559 -3.11 2.45 22.51
N ILE A 560 -2.96 3.79 22.38
CA ILE A 560 -2.06 4.59 23.22
C ILE A 560 -2.55 4.60 24.68
N MET A 561 -3.85 4.77 24.91
CA MET A 561 -4.46 4.74 26.25
C MET A 561 -4.39 3.35 26.91
N ARG A 562 -4.44 2.26 26.12
CA ARG A 562 -4.19 0.89 26.60
C ARG A 562 -2.73 0.69 27.01
N ASN A 563 -1.78 1.15 26.21
CA ASN A 563 -0.35 1.03 26.52
C ASN A 563 0.09 1.84 27.76
N ILE A 564 -0.59 2.97 28.03
CA ILE A 564 -0.39 3.76 29.27
C ILE A 564 -1.00 3.05 30.49
N LYS A 565 -2.16 2.42 30.35
CA LYS A 565 -2.80 1.65 31.45
C LYS A 565 -2.04 0.39 31.83
N ASP A 566 -1.38 -0.26 30.87
CA ASP A 566 -0.58 -1.47 31.09
C ASP A 566 0.86 -1.16 31.59
N GLY A 567 1.17 0.10 31.91
CA GLY A 567 2.45 0.50 32.51
C GLY A 567 3.66 0.38 31.59
N SER A 568 3.44 0.21 30.28
CA SER A 568 4.50 0.01 29.29
C SER A 568 5.15 1.30 28.80
N ILE A 569 4.60 2.47 29.16
CA ILE A 569 5.13 3.81 28.88
C ILE A 569 5.33 4.54 30.22
N GLY A 570 6.59 4.85 30.56
CA GLY A 570 6.92 5.69 31.71
C GLY A 570 6.47 7.13 31.47
N VAL A 571 5.71 7.69 32.41
CA VAL A 571 5.12 9.03 32.29
C VAL A 571 6.14 10.07 32.74
N ASP A 572 7.18 10.28 31.94
CA ASP A 572 8.01 11.48 32.01
C ASP A 572 8.16 12.05 30.60
N GLY A 573 7.46 13.16 30.34
CA GLY A 573 7.61 13.95 29.12
C GLY A 573 6.91 13.39 27.88
N LEU A 574 5.58 13.52 27.80
CA LEU A 574 4.83 13.27 26.57
C LEU A 574 4.18 14.58 26.07
N SER A 575 4.72 15.11 24.96
CA SER A 575 4.18 16.26 24.21
C SER A 575 3.33 15.76 23.03
N LEU A 576 2.06 16.17 22.95
CA LEU A 576 1.18 15.82 21.82
C LEU A 576 0.73 17.08 21.06
N ASN A 577 0.97 17.09 19.74
CA ASN A 577 0.58 18.18 18.82
C ASN A 577 -0.69 17.78 18.04
N LEU A 578 -1.69 18.65 17.95
CA LEU A 578 -2.88 18.47 17.10
C LEU A 578 -3.18 19.76 16.31
N PHE A 579 -3.46 19.62 15.00
CA PHE A 579 -3.87 20.70 14.10
C PHE A 579 -5.37 20.66 13.79
N LEU A 580 -6.00 21.85 13.68
CA LEU A 580 -7.39 22.08 13.27
C LEU A 580 -7.40 22.84 11.94
N ILE A 581 -8.26 22.44 10.99
CA ILE A 581 -8.63 23.26 9.82
C ILE A 581 -10.15 23.27 9.69
N LEU A 582 -10.72 24.49 9.70
CA LEU A 582 -12.11 24.78 9.35
C LEU A 582 -12.14 25.53 8.01
N LYS A 583 -13.01 25.11 7.08
CA LYS A 583 -13.47 25.95 5.98
C LYS A 583 -14.98 25.75 5.83
N TYR A 584 -15.73 26.84 6.01
CA TYR A 584 -17.12 26.96 5.56
C TYR A 584 -17.13 27.93 4.38
N GLU A 585 -17.78 27.53 3.29
CA GLU A 585 -18.08 28.35 2.12
C GLU A 585 -19.59 28.19 1.88
N ILE A 586 -20.36 29.28 1.96
CA ILE A 586 -21.70 29.35 1.36
C ILE A 586 -21.76 30.66 0.57
N THR A 587 -21.92 30.50 -0.74
CA THR A 587 -22.20 31.52 -1.75
C THR A 587 -23.71 31.69 -1.95
N GLY A 588 -24.21 32.93 -1.79
CA GLY A 588 -25.45 33.49 -2.38
C GLY A 588 -26.80 32.92 -1.89
N ILE A 589 -27.91 33.66 -1.76
CA ILE A 589 -28.48 34.69 -2.65
C ILE A 589 -29.39 35.67 -1.85
N ASN A 590 -29.29 36.95 -2.24
CA ASN A 590 -30.12 38.16 -2.00
C ASN A 590 -31.65 37.93 -2.00
N ARG A 591 -32.57 38.71 -1.39
CA ARG A 591 -32.76 40.15 -1.05
C ARG A 591 -34.11 40.18 -0.26
N GLU A 592 -34.40 40.90 0.82
CA GLU A 592 -34.25 42.33 1.17
C GLU A 592 -34.32 42.52 2.71
N GLY A 593 -33.48 43.41 3.26
CA GLY A 593 -33.86 44.25 4.42
C GLY A 593 -33.47 43.84 5.85
N ALA A 594 -32.21 44.10 6.22
CA ALA A 594 -31.72 44.49 7.57
C ALA A 594 -31.69 43.47 8.75
N SER A 595 -30.60 42.69 8.76
CA SER A 595 -29.62 42.47 9.86
C SER A 595 -30.07 42.38 11.35
N THR A 596 -30.05 41.17 11.93
CA THR A 596 -29.00 40.64 12.85
C THR A 596 -29.46 39.32 13.51
N PRO A 597 -28.69 38.20 13.45
CA PRO A 597 -29.14 36.91 13.97
C PRO A 597 -28.73 36.66 15.44
N ASN A 598 -29.67 36.12 16.21
CA ASN A 598 -29.56 35.69 17.60
C ASN A 598 -28.57 34.52 17.79
N SER A 599 -27.74 34.62 18.83
CA SER A 599 -26.86 33.54 19.31
C SER A 599 -27.49 32.80 20.51
N LEU A 600 -27.31 31.48 20.56
CA LEU A 600 -27.83 30.57 21.59
C LEU A 600 -26.83 30.46 22.76
N PHE A 601 -27.31 30.59 24.01
CA PHE A 601 -26.55 30.36 25.25
C PHE A 601 -26.85 28.97 25.84
N LEU A 602 -25.89 28.34 26.52
CA LEU A 602 -26.09 27.17 27.39
C LEU A 602 -25.36 27.37 28.73
N SER A 603 -26.09 27.21 29.84
CA SER A 603 -25.64 27.30 31.24
C SER A 603 -25.71 25.93 31.92
N PHE A 604 -24.89 25.67 32.95
CA PHE A 604 -24.93 24.44 33.76
C PHE A 604 -25.22 24.72 35.24
N PHE A 605 -26.10 23.89 35.84
CA PHE A 605 -26.41 23.83 37.28
C PHE A 605 -25.55 22.77 37.99
N LYS A 606 -25.28 22.99 39.28
CA LYS A 606 -24.45 22.14 40.17
C LYS A 606 -25.31 21.47 41.24
N SER A 607 -25.05 20.20 41.55
CA SER A 607 -25.35 19.59 42.85
C SER A 607 -24.48 18.34 43.04
N GLY A 608 -23.87 18.19 44.23
CA GLY A 608 -22.84 17.20 44.52
C GLY A 608 -23.25 16.07 45.46
N HIS A 609 -22.19 15.37 45.90
CA HIS A 609 -22.05 14.33 46.92
C HIS A 609 -22.22 12.84 46.52
N ASP A 610 -21.04 12.21 46.54
CA ASP A 610 -20.70 10.86 47.02
C ASP A 610 -21.11 9.60 46.22
N VAL A 611 -20.02 9.01 45.67
CA VAL A 611 -19.68 7.59 45.50
C VAL A 611 -20.74 6.65 44.88
N LEU A 612 -20.45 6.11 43.69
CA LEU A 612 -20.53 4.65 43.42
C LEU A 612 -20.10 4.25 41.98
N HIS A 613 -19.11 3.35 41.94
CA HIS A 613 -18.72 2.34 40.96
C HIS A 613 -19.07 2.46 39.45
N LEU A 614 -18.03 2.31 38.63
CA LEU A 614 -18.04 1.99 37.20
C LEU A 614 -18.93 0.76 36.90
N ARG A 615 -20.14 1.01 36.37
CA ARG A 615 -20.92 0.03 35.58
C ARG A 615 -21.68 0.75 34.46
N SER A 616 -21.50 0.25 33.24
CA SER A 616 -22.19 0.60 31.98
C SER A 616 -21.68 1.81 31.18
N PHE A 617 -21.48 1.58 29.88
CA PHE A 617 -21.37 2.57 28.82
C PHE A 617 -22.82 2.96 28.44
N SER A 618 -23.17 4.24 28.46
CA SER A 618 -24.49 4.72 27.99
C SER A 618 -24.30 5.92 27.08
N LEU A 619 -24.73 5.78 25.83
CA LEU A 619 -24.76 6.83 24.82
C LEU A 619 -26.05 7.64 25.01
N PHE A 620 -25.98 8.86 25.55
CA PHE A 620 -27.18 9.69 25.68
C PHE A 620 -27.49 10.40 24.36
N ARG A 621 -28.62 9.99 23.77
CA ARG A 621 -29.37 10.69 22.73
C ARG A 621 -30.36 11.60 23.43
N CYS A 622 -30.29 12.91 23.20
CA CYS A 622 -31.32 13.83 23.68
C CYS A 622 -32.37 14.05 22.58
N ARG A 623 -33.57 13.51 22.78
CA ARG A 623 -34.84 14.06 22.28
C ARG A 623 -35.67 14.37 23.52
N THR A 624 -36.02 15.64 23.72
CA THR A 624 -37.26 16.07 24.39
C THR A 624 -38.43 15.56 23.51
N ASP A 625 -39.44 14.84 23.97
CA ASP A 625 -40.23 14.98 25.19
C ASP A 625 -40.70 13.63 25.79
N LEU A 626 -41.00 13.70 27.09
CA LEU A 626 -41.79 12.81 27.97
C LEU A 626 -41.20 11.46 28.39
N ILE A 627 -40.89 11.46 29.69
CA ILE A 627 -40.41 10.40 30.55
C ILE A 627 -41.61 9.57 31.03
N GLU A 628 -41.53 8.25 30.92
CA GLU A 628 -42.18 7.34 31.85
C GLU A 628 -41.17 6.29 32.31
N VAL A 629 -40.98 6.23 33.63
CA VAL A 629 -40.02 5.39 34.35
C VAL A 629 -40.73 4.11 34.76
N ILE A 630 -40.18 2.94 34.45
CA ILE A 630 -40.38 1.73 35.28
C ILE A 630 -39.08 0.90 35.34
N THR A 631 -38.44 1.01 36.51
CA THR A 631 -37.38 0.21 37.19
C THR A 631 -36.25 -0.44 36.41
#